data_AF-A0A3D0S1D7-F1
#
_entry.id   AF-A0A3D0S1D7-F1
#
_cell.length_a   1.000
_cell.length_b   1.000
_cell.length_c   1.000
_cell.angle_alpha   90.00
_cell.angle_beta   90.00
_cell.angle_gamma   90.00
#
_symmetry.space_group_name_H-M   'P 1'
#
loop_
_entity.id
_entity.type
_entity.pdbx_description
1 polymer ?
#
loop_
_entity_poly.entity_id
_entity_poly.type
_entity_poly.pdbx_seq_one_letter_code
_entity_poly.pdbx_strand_id
1 'polypeptide(L)'
;MTSTRERGAINLDSVIVIAAVAMIAVLILVALNGSDDPPASSGGPPAAPSPPGQRVTTTLTADGALEVTHQIDTDKPINTLQVSVAQLFGPSAAPRIEGIEVTAGNDVLAELTTITDQPQNLELGRSVREVILTYRVIGTLDAEDTTVAGRVLARVPTLRVDYDHEAGPIRRTITAPGQILNVACVASRQSPPRPCGAADSRGWLVEPDTPDRDDALLVQIQLDQTDI
;
A
#
# COMPACT_ATOMS: atom_id res chain seq x y z
N MET A 1 36.82 -4.05 -53.28
CA MET A 1 37.78 -5.16 -53.13
C MET A 1 38.56 -4.83 -51.87
N THR A 2 38.50 -5.53 -50.74
CA THR A 2 38.47 -6.98 -50.49
C THR A 2 37.89 -7.19 -49.08
N SER A 3 36.87 -8.04 -48.92
CA SER A 3 36.33 -8.42 -47.61
C SER A 3 36.94 -9.77 -47.22
N THR A 4 37.77 -9.76 -46.17
CA THR A 4 38.38 -10.96 -45.59
C THR A 4 37.43 -11.52 -44.52
N ARG A 5 36.78 -12.65 -44.82
CA ARG A 5 36.03 -13.45 -43.85
C ARG A 5 36.97 -14.47 -43.21
N GLU A 6 37.29 -14.30 -41.94
CA GLU A 6 37.86 -15.36 -41.11
C GLU A 6 36.75 -16.33 -40.69
N ARG A 7 36.90 -17.60 -41.06
CA ARG A 7 36.11 -18.72 -40.54
C ARG A 7 36.90 -19.38 -39.42
N GLY A 8 36.50 -19.14 -38.17
CA GLY A 8 37.00 -19.90 -37.03
C GLY A 8 36.40 -21.31 -37.03
N ALA A 9 37.26 -22.33 -37.11
CA ALA A 9 36.90 -23.72 -36.96
C ALA A 9 36.73 -24.04 -35.46
N ILE A 10 35.55 -24.50 -35.05
CA ILE A 10 35.28 -24.97 -33.69
C ILE A 10 35.63 -26.46 -33.66
N ASN A 11 36.67 -26.82 -32.90
CA ASN A 11 37.09 -28.21 -32.67
C ASN A 11 36.00 -28.98 -31.92
N LEU A 12 35.57 -30.12 -32.48
CA LEU A 12 34.46 -30.93 -31.98
C LEU A 12 34.75 -31.66 -30.65
N ASP A 13 36.01 -31.73 -30.20
CA ASP A 13 36.41 -32.52 -29.03
C ASP A 13 36.04 -31.89 -27.68
N SER A 14 35.66 -30.61 -27.64
CA SER A 14 35.29 -29.91 -26.38
C SER A 14 33.81 -30.08 -25.96
N VAL A 15 32.96 -30.67 -26.80
CA VAL A 15 31.51 -30.77 -26.50
C VAL A 15 31.20 -31.96 -25.57
N ILE A 16 32.03 -33.00 -25.58
CA ILE A 16 31.75 -34.25 -24.84
C ILE A 16 31.99 -34.09 -23.32
N VAL A 17 32.93 -33.25 -22.90
CA VAL A 17 33.27 -33.06 -21.47
C VAL A 17 32.22 -32.25 -20.72
N ILE A 18 31.54 -31.30 -21.39
CA ILE A 18 30.52 -30.44 -20.74
C ILE A 18 29.23 -31.23 -20.46
N ALA A 19 28.84 -32.15 -21.35
CA ALA A 19 27.63 -32.95 -21.17
C ALA A 19 27.72 -33.92 -19.96
N ALA A 20 28.91 -34.46 -19.68
CA ALA A 20 29.11 -35.37 -18.55
C ALA A 20 29.02 -34.66 -17.18
N VAL A 21 29.52 -33.43 -17.07
CA VAL A 21 29.47 -32.65 -15.82
C VAL A 21 28.05 -32.18 -15.51
N ALA A 22 27.27 -31.79 -16.53
CA ALA A 22 25.88 -31.40 -16.34
C ALA A 22 25.01 -32.55 -15.81
N MET A 23 25.25 -33.78 -16.25
CA MET A 23 24.44 -34.93 -15.83
C MET A 23 24.69 -35.33 -14.36
N ILE A 24 25.93 -35.19 -13.88
CA ILE A 24 26.27 -35.45 -12.48
C ILE A 24 25.66 -34.37 -11.56
N ALA A 25 25.64 -33.11 -11.98
CA ALA A 25 25.00 -32.04 -11.21
C ALA A 25 23.48 -32.23 -11.06
N VAL A 26 22.80 -32.71 -12.10
CA VAL A 26 21.35 -32.99 -12.06
C VAL A 26 21.04 -34.17 -11.13
N LEU A 27 21.86 -35.21 -11.11
CA LEU A 27 21.66 -36.37 -10.21
C LEU A 27 21.86 -36.02 -8.74
N ILE A 28 22.79 -35.11 -8.42
CA ILE A 28 22.98 -34.63 -7.04
C ILE A 28 21.79 -33.76 -6.59
N LEU A 29 21.23 -32.94 -7.49
CA LEU A 29 20.08 -32.11 -7.17
C LEU A 29 18.81 -32.93 -6.89
N VAL A 30 18.60 -34.03 -7.62
CA VAL A 30 17.45 -34.92 -7.40
C VAL A 30 17.60 -35.75 -6.12
N ALA A 31 18.82 -36.13 -5.73
CA ALA A 31 19.05 -36.88 -4.50
C ALA A 31 18.96 -36.03 -3.22
N LEU A 32 19.13 -34.70 -3.32
CA LEU A 32 18.96 -33.77 -2.19
C LEU A 32 17.51 -33.30 -2.00
N ASN A 33 16.62 -33.51 -2.98
CA ASN A 33 15.17 -33.27 -2.86
C ASN A 33 14.43 -34.46 -2.21
N GLY A 34 15.10 -35.18 -1.31
CA GLY A 34 14.53 -36.28 -0.56
C GLY A 34 13.45 -35.80 0.41
N SER A 35 12.21 -36.12 0.07
CA SER A 35 11.07 -36.30 0.98
C SER A 35 10.77 -35.15 1.95
N ASP A 36 10.31 -34.02 1.41
CA ASP A 36 9.51 -33.06 2.18
C ASP A 36 8.12 -33.67 2.43
N ASP A 37 7.99 -34.49 3.48
CA ASP A 37 6.68 -34.71 4.08
C ASP A 37 6.14 -33.33 4.48
N PRO A 38 5.00 -32.87 3.92
CA PRO A 38 4.48 -31.56 4.25
C PRO A 38 4.26 -31.52 5.77
N PRO A 39 4.82 -30.52 6.48
CA PRO A 39 4.62 -30.42 7.91
C PRO A 39 3.11 -30.46 8.15
N ALA A 40 2.67 -31.39 8.99
CA ALA A 40 1.28 -31.49 9.37
C ALA A 40 0.83 -30.11 9.85
N SER A 41 0.04 -29.42 9.03
CA SER A 41 -0.56 -28.14 9.36
C SER A 41 -1.35 -28.37 10.63
N SER A 42 -0.75 -28.01 11.76
CA SER A 42 -1.39 -28.02 13.06
C SER A 42 -2.51 -27.00 12.92
N GLY A 43 -3.71 -27.49 12.62
CA GLY A 43 -4.93 -26.72 12.47
C GLY A 43 -5.23 -26.07 13.80
N GLY A 44 -4.60 -24.91 14.04
CA GLY A 44 -4.97 -24.03 15.12
C GLY A 44 -6.46 -23.70 14.99
N PRO A 45 -7.13 -23.39 16.11
CA PRO A 45 -8.50 -22.92 16.07
C PRO A 45 -8.63 -21.79 15.03
N PRO A 46 -9.72 -21.76 14.23
CA PRO A 46 -9.94 -20.66 13.30
C PRO A 46 -9.85 -19.34 14.06
N ALA A 47 -9.10 -18.38 13.52
CA ALA A 47 -8.95 -17.07 14.12
C ALA A 47 -10.34 -16.47 14.37
N ALA A 48 -10.55 -15.88 15.55
CA ALA A 48 -11.79 -15.17 15.84
C ALA A 48 -12.02 -14.08 14.78
N PRO A 49 -13.27 -13.88 14.33
CA PRO A 49 -13.57 -12.81 13.40
C PRO A 49 -13.14 -11.46 13.99
N SER A 50 -12.53 -10.62 13.17
CA SER A 50 -12.15 -9.27 13.57
C SER A 50 -13.39 -8.47 13.97
N PRO A 51 -13.31 -7.64 15.03
CA PRO A 51 -14.43 -6.77 15.40
C PRO A 51 -14.73 -5.77 14.25
N PRO A 52 -16.00 -5.34 14.08
CA PRO A 52 -16.35 -4.30 13.13
C PRO A 52 -15.53 -3.02 13.35
N GLY A 53 -15.18 -2.35 12.25
CA GLY A 53 -14.36 -1.15 12.26
C GLY A 53 -13.74 -0.88 10.90
N GLN A 54 -12.79 0.05 10.89
CA GLN A 54 -12.06 0.43 9.68
C GLN A 54 -10.56 0.31 9.90
N ARG A 55 -9.85 -0.20 8.90
CA ARG A 55 -8.38 -0.28 8.88
C ARG A 55 -7.86 0.37 7.61
N VAL A 56 -7.06 1.41 7.77
CA VAL A 56 -6.41 2.10 6.66
C VAL A 56 -4.91 1.86 6.76
N THR A 57 -4.33 1.23 5.75
CA THR A 57 -2.88 1.04 5.63
C THR A 57 -2.40 1.95 4.51
N THR A 58 -1.47 2.85 4.83
CA THR A 58 -0.86 3.78 3.89
C THR A 58 0.63 3.48 3.81
N THR A 59 1.12 3.21 2.61
CA THR A 59 2.54 2.98 2.33
C THR A 59 3.06 4.10 1.45
N LEU A 60 4.05 4.86 1.93
CA LEU A 60 4.83 5.73 1.06
C LEU A 60 5.77 4.89 0.21
N THR A 61 5.72 5.10 -1.09
CA THR A 61 6.57 4.43 -2.08
C THR A 61 7.81 5.26 -2.38
N ALA A 62 8.83 4.64 -2.97
CA ALA A 62 10.08 5.32 -3.32
C ALA A 62 9.91 6.46 -4.33
N ASP A 63 8.88 6.41 -5.19
CA ASP A 63 8.57 7.48 -6.13
C ASP A 63 7.77 8.64 -5.53
N GLY A 64 7.52 8.59 -4.21
CA GLY A 64 6.84 9.62 -3.47
C GLY A 64 5.32 9.58 -3.55
N ALA A 65 4.72 8.54 -4.15
CA ALA A 65 3.29 8.31 -4.04
C ALA A 65 2.91 7.54 -2.76
N LEU A 66 1.66 7.67 -2.34
CA LEU A 66 1.09 6.81 -1.30
C LEU A 66 0.22 5.73 -1.94
N GLU A 67 0.46 4.47 -1.57
CA GLU A 67 -0.47 3.38 -1.83
C GLU A 67 -1.33 3.17 -0.59
N VAL A 68 -2.65 3.13 -0.76
CA VAL A 68 -3.58 3.04 0.35
C VAL A 68 -4.49 1.84 0.18
N THR A 69 -4.66 1.09 1.26
CA THR A 69 -5.68 0.05 1.40
C THR A 69 -6.59 0.41 2.57
N HIS A 70 -7.87 0.62 2.31
CA HIS A 70 -8.90 0.93 3.30
C HIS A 70 -9.88 -0.23 3.38
N GLN A 71 -9.76 -1.02 4.43
CA GLN A 71 -10.70 -2.09 4.74
C GLN A 71 -11.80 -1.60 5.68
N ILE A 72 -13.03 -1.96 5.38
CA ILE A 72 -14.23 -1.67 6.16
C ILE A 72 -14.90 -3.00 6.51
N ASP A 73 -14.98 -3.30 7.80
CA ASP A 73 -15.63 -4.49 8.34
C ASP A 73 -16.87 -4.04 9.14
N THR A 74 -18.07 -4.52 8.79
CA THR A 74 -19.34 -4.10 9.42
C THR A 74 -20.23 -5.28 9.80
N ASP A 75 -21.06 -5.10 10.83
CA ASP A 75 -22.07 -6.08 11.25
C ASP A 75 -23.31 -6.08 10.35
N LYS A 76 -23.62 -4.94 9.73
CA LYS A 76 -24.73 -4.73 8.80
C LYS A 76 -24.24 -4.64 7.36
N PRO A 77 -25.01 -5.17 6.39
CA PRO A 77 -24.64 -5.11 4.98
C PRO A 77 -24.60 -3.66 4.44
N ILE A 78 -23.64 -3.41 3.56
CA ILE A 78 -23.47 -2.20 2.77
C ILE A 78 -23.96 -2.47 1.35
N ASN A 79 -24.74 -1.55 0.79
CA ASN A 79 -25.20 -1.61 -0.60
C ASN A 79 -24.64 -0.47 -1.45
N THR A 80 -24.37 0.67 -0.81
CA THR A 80 -23.90 1.90 -1.45
C THR A 80 -22.78 2.48 -0.60
N LEU A 81 -21.73 2.99 -1.26
CA LEU A 81 -20.68 3.79 -0.64
C LEU A 81 -20.75 5.19 -1.22
N GLN A 82 -20.60 6.21 -0.38
CA GLN A 82 -20.35 7.56 -0.83
C GLN A 82 -18.89 7.90 -0.55
N VAL A 83 -18.17 8.32 -1.58
CA VAL A 83 -16.72 8.57 -1.51
C VAL A 83 -16.41 10.01 -1.91
N SER A 84 -15.54 10.67 -1.14
CA SER A 84 -15.05 12.03 -1.42
C SER A 84 -13.68 12.27 -0.81
N VAL A 85 -12.98 13.32 -1.26
CA VAL A 85 -11.72 13.75 -0.64
C VAL A 85 -11.92 15.01 0.19
N ALA A 86 -11.43 14.99 1.43
CA ALA A 86 -11.41 16.18 2.26
C ALA A 86 -10.44 17.24 1.68
N GLN A 87 -10.96 18.45 1.40
CA GLN A 87 -10.15 19.58 0.93
C GLN A 87 -9.28 20.20 2.02
N LEU A 88 -8.23 19.50 2.45
CA LEU A 88 -7.39 19.91 3.57
C LEU A 88 -6.09 20.61 3.14
N PHE A 89 -5.71 20.50 1.87
CA PHE A 89 -4.51 21.11 1.32
C PHE A 89 -4.88 22.09 0.20
N GLY A 90 -4.23 23.26 0.13
CA GLY A 90 -4.59 24.35 -0.80
C GLY A 90 -4.54 23.96 -2.29
N PRO A 91 -5.09 24.81 -3.19
CA PRO A 91 -5.36 24.45 -4.59
C PRO A 91 -4.12 24.22 -5.46
N SER A 92 -2.95 24.77 -5.12
CA SER A 92 -1.74 24.72 -5.96
C SER A 92 -0.90 23.45 -5.82
N ALA A 93 -1.21 22.57 -4.85
CA ALA A 93 -0.49 21.32 -4.61
C ALA A 93 -1.37 20.29 -3.88
N ALA A 94 -2.66 20.22 -4.23
CA ALA A 94 -3.56 19.25 -3.62
C ALA A 94 -3.17 17.83 -4.10
N PRO A 95 -2.93 16.88 -3.18
CA PRO A 95 -2.70 15.50 -3.56
C PRO A 95 -3.90 14.98 -4.38
N ARG A 96 -3.62 14.21 -5.44
CA ARG A 96 -4.66 13.60 -6.28
C ARG A 96 -4.85 12.15 -5.91
N ILE A 97 -6.09 11.70 -5.79
CA ILE A 97 -6.44 10.29 -5.62
C ILE A 97 -6.83 9.70 -6.97
N GLU A 98 -6.18 8.61 -7.35
CA GLU A 98 -6.30 7.97 -8.65
C GLU A 98 -6.42 6.44 -8.49
N GLY A 99 -7.11 5.81 -9.44
CA GLY A 99 -7.18 4.35 -9.57
C GLY A 99 -7.82 3.64 -8.37
N ILE A 100 -9.03 4.04 -8.01
CA ILE A 100 -9.74 3.46 -6.87
C ILE A 100 -10.44 2.19 -7.32
N GLU A 101 -10.12 1.09 -6.68
CA GLU A 101 -10.77 -0.20 -6.86
C GLU A 101 -11.48 -0.58 -5.57
N VAL A 102 -12.75 -0.95 -5.66
CA VAL A 102 -13.58 -1.38 -4.53
C VAL A 102 -13.86 -2.87 -4.70
N THR A 103 -13.42 -3.68 -3.76
CA THR A 103 -13.57 -5.14 -3.80
C THR A 103 -14.28 -5.69 -2.56
N ALA A 104 -14.82 -6.90 -2.69
CA ALA A 104 -15.26 -7.73 -1.56
C ALA A 104 -14.84 -9.18 -1.81
N GLY A 105 -13.89 -9.67 -1.02
CA GLY A 105 -13.19 -10.92 -1.32
C GLY A 105 -12.36 -10.77 -2.59
N ASN A 106 -12.63 -11.62 -3.59
CA ASN A 106 -11.92 -11.59 -4.88
C ASN A 106 -12.71 -10.87 -5.99
N ASP A 107 -13.88 -10.32 -5.67
CA ASP A 107 -14.75 -9.68 -6.66
C ASP A 107 -14.56 -8.17 -6.65
N VAL A 108 -14.31 -7.58 -7.82
CA VAL A 108 -14.36 -6.13 -8.03
C VAL A 108 -15.82 -5.69 -8.13
N LEU A 109 -16.21 -4.75 -7.26
CA LEU A 109 -17.57 -4.22 -7.15
C LEU A 109 -17.73 -2.89 -7.88
N ALA A 110 -16.72 -2.03 -7.83
CA ALA A 110 -16.70 -0.73 -8.50
C ALA A 110 -15.27 -0.25 -8.75
N GLU A 111 -15.11 0.61 -9.75
CA GLU A 111 -13.84 1.26 -10.08
C GLU A 111 -14.09 2.75 -10.35
N LEU A 112 -13.17 3.60 -9.89
CA LEU A 112 -13.15 5.04 -10.19
C LEU A 112 -11.75 5.46 -10.61
N THR A 113 -11.65 6.14 -11.76
CA THR A 113 -10.35 6.64 -12.24
C THR A 113 -9.81 7.75 -11.35
N THR A 114 -10.68 8.65 -10.88
CA THR A 114 -10.29 9.76 -9.98
C THR A 114 -11.44 10.15 -9.06
N ILE A 115 -11.10 10.68 -7.88
CA ILE A 115 -12.06 11.29 -6.96
C ILE A 115 -11.70 12.74 -6.71
N THR A 116 -12.73 13.56 -6.59
CA THR A 116 -12.64 14.97 -6.20
C THR A 116 -13.24 15.19 -4.82
N ASP A 117 -13.39 16.44 -4.44
CA ASP A 117 -14.10 16.85 -3.23
C ASP A 117 -15.62 16.69 -3.32
N GLN A 118 -16.15 16.46 -4.52
CA GLN A 118 -17.57 16.21 -4.72
C GLN A 118 -17.90 14.76 -4.36
N PRO A 119 -18.85 14.51 -3.45
CA PRO A 119 -19.27 13.16 -3.12
C PRO A 119 -19.77 12.39 -4.34
N GLN A 120 -19.26 11.18 -4.52
CA GLN A 120 -19.70 10.24 -5.56
C GLN A 120 -20.32 9.02 -4.90
N ASN A 121 -21.50 8.61 -5.38
CA ASN A 121 -22.16 7.41 -4.91
C ASN A 121 -21.75 6.21 -5.77
N LEU A 122 -21.35 5.12 -5.11
CA LEU A 122 -20.97 3.85 -5.71
C LEU A 122 -21.97 2.78 -5.29
N GLU A 123 -22.76 2.31 -6.24
CA GLU A 123 -23.65 1.16 -6.04
C GLU A 123 -22.83 -0.13 -6.14
N LEU A 124 -22.86 -0.96 -5.09
CA LEU A 124 -22.05 -2.18 -5.01
C LEU A 124 -22.68 -3.37 -5.77
N GLY A 125 -23.92 -3.22 -6.24
CA GLY A 125 -24.68 -4.26 -6.95
C GLY A 125 -25.14 -5.44 -6.09
N ARG A 126 -24.63 -5.56 -4.86
CA ARG A 126 -25.01 -6.57 -3.87
C ARG A 126 -24.70 -6.09 -2.45
N SER A 127 -25.34 -6.73 -1.47
CA SER A 127 -25.10 -6.48 -0.05
C SER A 127 -23.81 -7.17 0.43
N VAL A 128 -22.84 -6.42 0.93
CA VAL A 128 -21.57 -6.95 1.46
C VAL A 128 -21.29 -6.46 2.89
N ARG A 129 -20.54 -7.22 3.69
CA ARG A 129 -20.16 -6.84 5.07
C ARG A 129 -18.68 -6.48 5.23
N GLU A 130 -17.90 -6.78 4.20
CA GLU A 130 -16.50 -6.45 4.09
C GLU A 130 -16.30 -5.77 2.75
N VAL A 131 -15.63 -4.63 2.77
CA VAL A 131 -15.22 -3.88 1.58
C VAL A 131 -13.76 -3.52 1.72
N ILE A 132 -13.00 -3.63 0.64
CA ILE A 132 -11.63 -3.16 0.55
C ILE A 132 -11.57 -2.13 -0.57
N LEU A 133 -11.11 -0.92 -0.25
CA LEU A 133 -10.80 0.10 -1.23
C LEU A 133 -9.28 0.18 -1.37
N THR A 134 -8.76 0.00 -2.57
CA THR A 134 -7.35 0.24 -2.89
C THR A 134 -7.24 1.45 -3.79
N TYR A 135 -6.28 2.32 -3.54
CA TYR A 135 -6.08 3.54 -4.34
C TYR A 135 -4.68 4.11 -4.18
N ARG A 136 -4.31 5.00 -5.11
CA ARG A 136 -3.03 5.70 -5.09
C ARG A 136 -3.22 7.20 -4.89
N VAL A 137 -2.35 7.80 -4.09
CA VAL A 137 -2.30 9.26 -3.89
C VAL A 137 -1.00 9.82 -4.44
N ILE A 138 -1.10 10.77 -5.37
CA ILE A 138 0.04 11.42 -6.04
C ILE A 138 0.21 12.85 -5.53
N GLY A 139 1.44 13.38 -5.54
CA GLY A 139 1.73 14.76 -5.15
C GLY A 139 1.67 14.97 -3.63
N THR A 140 2.09 13.97 -2.87
CA THR A 140 1.99 13.95 -1.41
C THR A 140 3.24 14.52 -0.74
N LEU A 141 4.39 14.48 -1.41
CA LEU A 141 5.64 15.02 -0.87
C LEU A 141 5.74 16.53 -1.05
N ASP A 142 6.08 17.21 0.04
CA ASP A 142 6.52 18.59 0.04
C ASP A 142 8.06 18.60 0.05
N ALA A 143 8.65 18.68 -1.13
CA ALA A 143 10.10 18.59 -1.33
C ALA A 143 10.77 19.97 -1.45
N GLU A 144 10.01 21.04 -1.66
CA GLU A 144 10.57 22.34 -2.10
C GLU A 144 11.24 23.13 -0.96
N ASP A 145 10.95 22.81 0.32
CA ASP A 145 11.38 23.62 1.48
C ASP A 145 12.13 22.83 2.58
N THR A 146 12.80 21.72 2.24
CA THR A 146 13.49 20.92 3.26
C THR A 146 14.80 21.58 3.70
N THR A 147 14.88 22.01 4.96
CA THR A 147 16.12 22.60 5.54
C THR A 147 17.15 21.55 5.96
N VAL A 148 16.77 20.26 6.01
CA VAL A 148 17.61 19.14 6.42
C VAL A 148 17.65 18.10 5.31
N ALA A 149 18.85 17.74 4.86
CA ALA A 149 19.02 16.76 3.80
C ALA A 149 18.38 15.40 4.12
N GLY A 150 17.68 14.83 3.14
CA GLY A 150 16.99 13.53 3.26
C GLY A 150 15.71 13.56 4.11
N ARG A 151 15.31 14.72 4.64
CA ARG A 151 14.09 14.85 5.42
C ARG A 151 12.96 15.39 4.55
N VAL A 152 11.86 14.65 4.48
CA VAL A 152 10.69 15.03 3.68
C VAL A 152 9.44 15.13 4.55
N LEU A 153 8.47 15.90 4.08
CA LEU A 153 7.14 15.98 4.66
C LEU A 153 6.12 15.41 3.68
N ALA A 154 5.45 14.33 4.06
CA ALA A 154 4.39 13.72 3.28
C ALA A 154 3.00 14.14 3.79
N ARG A 155 2.13 14.54 2.87
CA ARG A 155 0.73 14.89 3.10
C ARG A 155 -0.13 13.68 2.75
N VAL A 156 -0.76 13.09 3.74
CA VAL A 156 -1.65 11.93 3.59
C VAL A 156 -3.09 12.43 3.69
N PRO A 157 -3.78 12.66 2.56
CA PRO A 157 -5.19 13.00 2.60
C PRO A 157 -6.02 11.82 3.11
N THR A 158 -7.20 12.13 3.62
CA THR A 158 -8.19 11.12 3.99
C THR A 158 -9.22 11.01 2.87
N LEU A 159 -9.42 9.79 2.39
CA LEU A 159 -10.61 9.46 1.60
C LEU A 159 -11.77 9.33 2.59
N ARG A 160 -12.77 10.20 2.48
CA ARG A 160 -14.01 10.05 3.24
C ARG A 160 -14.85 8.98 2.58
N VAL A 161 -15.27 8.00 3.37
CA VAL A 161 -16.11 6.89 2.94
C VAL A 161 -17.33 6.84 3.88
N ASP A 162 -18.47 7.28 3.35
CA ASP A 162 -19.76 7.30 4.04
C ASP A 162 -20.64 6.15 3.55
N TYR A 163 -21.40 5.55 4.46
CA TYR A 163 -22.35 4.45 4.18
C TYR A 163 -23.38 4.38 5.31
N ASP A 164 -24.50 3.66 5.08
CA ASP A 164 -25.71 3.71 5.93
C ASP A 164 -25.50 3.29 7.41
N HIS A 165 -24.32 2.78 7.77
CA HIS A 165 -24.00 2.27 9.09
C HIS A 165 -22.56 2.65 9.46
N GLU A 166 -22.30 3.38 10.53
CA GLU A 166 -20.91 3.66 10.94
C GLU A 166 -20.19 2.35 11.34
N ALA A 167 -19.07 2.00 10.69
CA ALA A 167 -18.24 0.91 11.18
C ALA A 167 -17.33 1.41 12.29
N GLY A 168 -17.72 1.10 13.53
CA GLY A 168 -16.83 0.93 14.68
C GLY A 168 -15.70 1.97 14.83
N PRO A 169 -14.58 1.61 15.48
CA PRO A 169 -13.37 2.44 15.51
C PRO A 169 -12.61 2.38 14.18
N ILE A 170 -11.80 3.40 13.91
CA ILE A 170 -10.88 3.44 12.76
C ILE A 170 -9.43 3.36 13.25
N ARG A 171 -8.61 2.60 12.53
CA ARG A 171 -7.18 2.47 12.78
C ARG A 171 -6.40 2.75 11.50
N ARG A 172 -5.44 3.67 11.56
CA ARG A 172 -4.61 4.07 10.41
C ARG A 172 -3.16 3.70 10.69
N THR A 173 -2.54 2.95 9.79
CA THR A 173 -1.13 2.55 9.87
C THR A 173 -0.38 3.17 8.71
N ILE A 174 0.73 3.84 8.98
CA ILE A 174 1.57 4.48 7.98
C ILE A 174 2.95 3.83 7.97
N THR A 175 3.42 3.47 6.78
CA THR A 175 4.78 2.95 6.55
C THR A 175 5.49 3.79 5.48
N ALA A 176 6.82 3.79 5.52
CA ALA A 176 7.66 4.55 4.61
C ALA A 176 9.01 3.84 4.41
N PRO A 177 9.75 4.12 3.31
CA PRO A 177 11.08 3.56 3.04
C PRO A 177 12.19 4.10 3.96
N GLY A 178 11.84 4.88 4.98
CA GLY A 178 12.77 5.44 5.95
C GLY A 178 12.12 5.58 7.32
N GLN A 179 12.77 6.31 8.22
CA GLN A 179 12.26 6.49 9.57
C GLN A 179 11.18 7.57 9.62
N ILE A 180 9.97 7.19 10.05
CA ILE A 180 8.94 8.17 10.43
C ILE A 180 9.36 8.82 11.75
N LEU A 181 9.59 10.13 11.72
CA LEU A 181 10.05 10.89 12.88
C LEU A 181 8.88 11.39 13.73
N ASN A 182 7.80 11.83 13.07
CA ASN A 182 6.61 12.37 13.70
C ASN A 182 5.43 12.41 12.73
N VAL A 183 4.23 12.34 13.31
CA VAL A 183 2.97 12.52 12.59
C VAL A 183 2.12 13.57 13.29
N ALA A 184 1.48 14.42 12.50
CA ALA A 184 0.50 15.38 12.98
C ALA A 184 -0.84 15.23 12.25
N CYS A 185 -1.93 15.35 13.00
CA CYS A 185 -3.29 15.36 12.49
C CYS A 185 -3.71 16.79 12.17
N VAL A 186 -4.42 16.97 11.06
CA VAL A 186 -4.87 18.27 10.54
C VAL A 186 -6.35 18.20 10.23
N ALA A 187 -7.16 18.76 11.13
CA ALA A 187 -8.62 18.78 11.02
C ALA A 187 -9.13 19.74 9.93
N SER A 188 -8.43 20.85 9.69
CA SER A 188 -8.79 21.83 8.67
C SER A 188 -7.57 22.62 8.20
N ARG A 189 -7.67 23.29 7.05
CA ARG A 189 -6.63 24.21 6.55
C ARG A 189 -6.24 25.32 7.54
N GLN A 190 -7.14 25.69 8.44
CA GLN A 190 -6.96 26.79 9.38
C GLN A 190 -6.53 26.29 10.77
N SER A 191 -6.65 24.98 11.01
CA SER A 191 -6.29 24.37 12.28
C SER A 191 -4.78 24.14 12.32
N PRO A 192 -4.10 24.51 13.41
CA PRO A 192 -2.70 24.14 13.58
C PRO A 192 -2.58 22.60 13.63
N PRO A 193 -1.55 22.01 13.01
CA PRO A 193 -1.29 20.58 13.14
C PRO A 193 -1.06 20.20 14.60
N ARG A 194 -1.66 19.09 15.04
CA ARG A 194 -1.48 18.54 16.40
C ARG A 194 -0.78 17.18 16.33
N PRO A 195 0.20 16.88 17.21
CA PRO A 195 0.80 15.55 17.24
C PRO A 195 -0.26 14.46 17.40
N CYS A 196 -0.14 13.36 16.67
CA CYS A 196 -1.06 12.23 16.82
C CYS A 196 -0.44 10.88 16.49
N GLY A 197 -0.99 9.83 17.10
CA GLY A 197 -0.49 8.46 16.98
C GLY A 197 0.86 8.24 17.67
N ALA A 198 1.42 7.05 17.43
CA ALA A 198 2.72 6.65 17.94
C ALA A 198 3.37 5.60 17.02
N ALA A 199 4.69 5.46 17.10
CA ALA A 199 5.39 4.37 16.44
C ALA A 199 5.01 3.01 17.05
N ASP A 200 4.86 1.99 16.21
CA ASP A 200 4.69 0.58 16.60
C ASP A 200 5.70 -0.30 15.83
N SER A 201 5.60 -1.63 15.97
CA SER A 201 6.50 -2.57 15.29
C SER A 201 6.32 -2.67 13.77
N ARG A 202 5.25 -2.07 13.22
CA ARG A 202 4.86 -2.16 11.81
C ARG A 202 4.90 -0.81 11.10
N GLY A 203 4.99 0.30 11.82
CA GLY A 203 5.02 1.65 11.27
C GLY A 203 4.60 2.70 12.30
N TRP A 204 3.84 3.69 11.85
CA TRP A 204 3.19 4.67 12.73
C TRP A 204 1.69 4.40 12.80
N LEU A 205 1.17 4.22 14.00
CA LEU A 205 -0.23 3.90 14.27
C LEU A 205 -0.98 5.15 14.75
N VAL A 206 -2.10 5.46 14.11
CA VAL A 206 -3.04 6.52 14.50
C VAL A 206 -4.42 5.91 14.72
N GLU A 207 -5.00 6.14 15.89
CA GLU A 207 -6.35 5.71 16.26
C GLU A 207 -7.18 6.96 16.57
N PRO A 208 -7.75 7.63 15.54
CA PRO A 208 -8.47 8.87 15.76
C PRO A 208 -9.82 8.59 16.43
N ASP A 209 -10.21 9.48 17.33
CA ASP A 209 -11.57 9.50 17.87
C ASP A 209 -12.58 9.87 16.76
N THR A 210 -13.87 9.64 17.00
CA THR A 210 -14.93 9.92 16.01
C THR A 210 -14.92 11.31 15.38
N PRO A 211 -14.72 12.43 16.10
CA PRO A 211 -14.66 13.75 15.46
C PRO A 211 -13.43 13.94 14.56
N ASP A 212 -12.41 13.09 14.71
CA ASP A 212 -11.07 13.24 14.11
C ASP A 212 -10.84 12.29 12.92
N ARG A 213 -11.84 11.48 12.53
CA ARG A 213 -11.70 10.44 11.49
C ARG A 213 -11.30 11.01 10.13
N ASP A 214 -11.75 12.23 9.87
CA ASP A 214 -11.53 12.95 8.62
C ASP A 214 -10.23 13.74 8.60
N ASP A 215 -9.51 13.84 9.73
CA ASP A 215 -8.25 14.57 9.81
C ASP A 215 -7.25 14.02 8.78
N ALA A 216 -6.62 14.90 8.01
CA ALA A 216 -5.47 14.50 7.21
C ALA A 216 -4.24 14.33 8.10
N LEU A 217 -3.25 13.60 7.60
CA LEU A 217 -1.98 13.42 8.30
C LEU A 217 -0.86 14.17 7.59
N LEU A 218 0.01 14.79 8.38
CA LEU A 218 1.32 15.28 7.98
C LEU A 218 2.36 14.35 8.60
N VAL A 219 3.16 13.71 7.76
CA VAL A 219 4.13 12.68 8.17
C VAL A 219 5.52 13.16 7.82
N GLN A 220 6.35 13.35 8.84
CA GLN A 220 7.74 13.74 8.64
C GLN A 220 8.63 12.51 8.64
N ILE A 221 9.46 12.39 7.60
CA ILE A 221 10.19 11.15 7.30
C ILE A 221 11.65 11.52 7.07
N GLN A 222 12.55 10.74 7.68
CA GLN A 222 13.96 10.71 7.32
C GLN A 222 14.17 9.57 6.34
N LEU A 223 14.47 9.90 5.09
CA LEU A 223 14.85 8.93 4.08
C LEU A 223 16.27 8.44 4.38
N ASP A 224 16.50 7.15 4.14
CA ASP A 224 17.83 6.57 4.20
C ASP A 224 18.65 7.11 3.01
N GLN A 225 19.87 7.59 3.28
CA GLN A 225 20.71 8.26 2.28
C GLN A 225 21.24 7.31 1.18
N THR A 226 20.84 6.05 1.18
CA THR A 226 21.32 5.03 0.25
C THR A 226 20.50 4.95 -1.04
N ASP A 227 19.33 5.60 -1.09
CA ASP A 227 18.34 5.46 -2.17
C ASP A 227 18.17 6.73 -3.05
N ILE A 228 19.16 7.64 -3.06
CA ILE A 228 19.20 8.83 -3.95
C ILE A 228 20.46 8.82 -4.81
#